data_AF-A0A7V9PN26-F1
#
_entry.id   AF-A0A7V9PN26-F1
#
_cell.length_a   1.000
_cell.length_b   1.000
_cell.length_c   1.000
_cell.angle_alpha   90.00
_cell.angle_beta   90.00
_cell.angle_gamma   90.00
#
_symmetry.space_group_name_H-M   'P 1'
#
loop_
_entity.id
_entity.type
_entity.pdbx_description
1 polymer ?
#
loop_
_entity_poly.entity_id
_entity_poly.type
_entity_poly.pdbx_seq_one_letter_code
_entity_poly.pdbx_strand_id
1 'polypeptide(L)'
;MALEGTWNRRDISRRTLLGRAGIGAGALALYAAGFSQSKAWAKPFFAQDPFSLGVASGDPLADGVVLWTRLAPEPLSADGGMPGRKVPVRYEVARDEGFRDVVRKGNTFATPELAHSVHVEVEGLDPAREYFYRFKTGPEESPVGRTLTAPAADADLAELTFAFVSCQNYPAGYFTAYRHIAEEDLALVVHLGDYIYEGDGQGTIGRGPVPAAEIFSLSDYRKRYGQYKGDEDLQAAHARHPFVVTWDDHEVENNYAGEVPQDEEDTQRFLRRRADAYQAYYEHQPLRLSAKPQGPDMRLYRRLTY
;
A
#
# COMPACT_ATOMS: atom_id res chain seq x y z
N MET A 1 -31.13 -19.27 27.00
CA MET A 1 -31.74 -19.08 25.66
C MET A 1 -30.58 -18.87 24.70
N ALA A 2 -30.08 -19.97 24.12
CA ALA A 2 -28.90 -19.98 23.27
C ALA A 2 -29.33 -19.76 21.82
N LEU A 3 -28.72 -18.78 21.14
CA LEU A 3 -28.93 -18.53 19.73
C LEU A 3 -27.75 -19.12 18.96
N GLU A 4 -28.00 -20.24 18.27
CA GLU A 4 -27.09 -20.84 17.30
C GLU A 4 -27.08 -19.98 16.03
N GLY A 5 -25.94 -19.36 15.73
CA GLY A 5 -25.69 -18.70 14.44
C GLY A 5 -24.97 -19.66 13.49
N THR A 6 -25.67 -20.13 12.46
CA THR A 6 -25.10 -20.94 11.39
C THR A 6 -24.23 -20.07 10.47
N TRP A 7 -22.90 -20.16 10.60
CA TRP A 7 -21.96 -19.58 9.66
C TRP A 7 -21.83 -20.48 8.43
N ASN A 8 -22.32 -20.01 7.29
CA ASN A 8 -22.25 -20.74 6.02
C ASN A 8 -20.81 -20.71 5.47
N ARG A 9 -19.98 -21.71 5.83
CA ARG A 9 -18.69 -21.95 5.17
C ARG A 9 -18.95 -22.46 3.76
N ARG A 10 -18.70 -21.62 2.76
CA ARG A 10 -18.58 -22.10 1.37
C ARG A 10 -17.23 -22.80 1.22
N ASP A 11 -17.26 -24.13 1.29
CA ASP A 11 -16.11 -24.98 0.99
C ASP A 11 -15.70 -24.83 -0.48
N ILE A 12 -14.49 -24.33 -0.71
CA ILE A 12 -13.85 -24.34 -2.04
C ILE A 12 -13.26 -25.74 -2.25
N SER A 13 -13.83 -26.52 -3.17
CA SER A 13 -13.40 -27.90 -3.40
C SER A 13 -12.01 -27.98 -4.03
N ARG A 14 -11.21 -28.97 -3.59
CA ARG A 14 -9.87 -29.29 -4.13
C ARG A 14 -9.84 -29.59 -5.64
N ARG A 15 -11.00 -29.89 -6.26
CA ARG A 15 -11.11 -30.11 -7.72
C ARG A 15 -11.10 -28.82 -8.54
N THR A 16 -11.40 -27.68 -7.94
CA THR A 16 -11.28 -26.36 -8.61
C THR A 16 -9.83 -25.90 -8.68
N LEU A 17 -8.94 -26.44 -7.83
CA LEU A 17 -7.53 -26.07 -7.74
C LEU A 17 -6.62 -26.78 -8.76
N LEU A 18 -7.03 -27.94 -9.30
CA LEU A 18 -6.18 -28.77 -10.18
C LEU A 18 -6.52 -28.69 -11.67
N GLY A 19 -7.51 -27.89 -12.07
CA GLY A 19 -7.91 -27.73 -13.47
C GLY A 19 -7.12 -26.68 -14.28
N ARG A 20 -6.11 -26.03 -13.70
CA ARG A 20 -5.40 -24.89 -14.32
C ARG A 20 -3.89 -24.88 -14.06
N ALA A 21 -3.24 -26.04 -14.13
CA ALA A 21 -1.79 -26.13 -14.23
C ALA A 21 -1.37 -25.71 -15.65
N GLY A 22 -1.24 -24.40 -15.90
CA GLY A 22 -0.80 -23.89 -17.20
C GLY A 22 -1.08 -22.41 -17.51
N ILE A 23 -1.10 -21.50 -16.53
CA ILE A 23 -1.24 -20.05 -16.81
C ILE A 23 -0.20 -19.27 -15.99
N GLY A 24 0.83 -18.76 -16.66
CA GLY A 24 1.84 -17.87 -16.09
C GLY A 24 1.35 -16.43 -15.86
N ALA A 25 2.05 -15.74 -14.95
CA ALA A 25 2.16 -14.29 -14.76
C ALA A 25 0.89 -13.41 -14.58
N GLY A 26 -0.32 -13.94 -14.61
CA GLY A 26 -1.55 -13.13 -14.52
C GLY A 26 -2.55 -13.51 -13.41
N ALA A 27 -2.33 -14.61 -12.69
CA ALA A 27 -3.37 -15.20 -11.85
C ALA A 27 -3.59 -14.51 -10.49
N LEU A 28 -2.60 -13.81 -9.94
CA LEU A 28 -2.72 -13.16 -8.63
C LEU A 28 -3.30 -11.74 -8.68
N ALA A 29 -3.04 -10.97 -9.75
CA ALA A 29 -3.64 -9.64 -9.94
C ALA A 29 -5.18 -9.67 -10.04
N LEU A 30 -5.77 -10.83 -10.39
CA LEU A 30 -7.21 -11.03 -10.52
C LEU A 30 -7.93 -11.28 -9.18
N TYR A 31 -7.23 -11.60 -8.08
CA TYR A 31 -7.92 -12.00 -6.84
C TYR A 31 -8.45 -10.81 -6.02
N ALA A 32 -7.82 -9.64 -6.07
CA ALA A 32 -8.33 -8.45 -5.37
C ALA A 32 -9.51 -7.79 -6.12
N ALA A 33 -9.43 -7.71 -7.46
CA ALA A 33 -10.46 -7.10 -8.30
C ALA A 33 -11.61 -8.06 -8.70
N GLY A 34 -11.40 -9.38 -8.60
CA GLY A 34 -12.33 -10.40 -9.09
C GLY A 34 -13.67 -10.50 -8.37
N PHE A 35 -13.80 -9.90 -7.19
CA PHE A 35 -15.02 -9.92 -6.38
C PHE A 35 -15.82 -8.61 -6.39
N SER A 36 -15.28 -7.52 -6.95
CA SER A 36 -16.01 -6.25 -7.01
C SER A 36 -17.15 -6.33 -8.04
N GLN A 37 -18.37 -6.09 -7.55
CA GLN A 37 -19.59 -6.01 -8.37
C GLN A 37 -19.74 -4.66 -9.08
N SER A 38 -18.85 -3.70 -8.78
CA SER A 38 -18.89 -2.35 -9.33
C SER A 38 -18.66 -2.34 -10.84
N LYS A 39 -19.43 -1.53 -11.58
CA LYS A 39 -19.26 -1.36 -13.03
C LYS A 39 -17.93 -0.67 -13.32
N ALA A 40 -17.30 -1.05 -14.44
CA ALA A 40 -16.06 -0.42 -14.88
C ALA A 40 -16.32 0.96 -15.49
N TRP A 41 -15.49 1.94 -15.12
CA TRP A 41 -15.43 3.23 -15.79
C TRP A 41 -14.48 3.13 -16.99
N ALA A 42 -15.01 2.72 -18.15
CA ALA A 42 -14.20 2.28 -19.30
C ALA A 42 -13.28 3.37 -19.90
N LYS A 43 -13.64 4.65 -19.76
CA LYS A 43 -12.86 5.81 -20.21
C LYS A 43 -12.86 6.85 -19.09
N PRO A 44 -12.00 6.69 -18.07
CA PRO A 44 -11.95 7.64 -16.97
C PRO A 44 -11.39 8.98 -17.47
N PHE A 45 -11.93 10.07 -16.91
CA PHE A 45 -11.44 11.43 -17.10
C PHE A 45 -11.30 12.05 -15.71
N PHE A 46 -10.16 12.67 -15.42
CA PHE A 46 -9.87 13.25 -14.14
C PHE A 46 -9.67 14.76 -14.31
N ALA A 47 -10.26 15.55 -13.40
CA ALA A 47 -10.07 17.00 -13.40
C ALA A 47 -8.75 17.43 -12.75
N GLN A 48 -8.17 16.55 -11.92
CA GLN A 48 -6.90 16.70 -11.22
C GLN A 48 -6.09 15.41 -11.40
N ASP A 49 -4.78 15.46 -11.18
CA ASP A 49 -3.92 14.28 -11.30
C ASP A 49 -4.41 13.15 -10.37
N PRO A 50 -4.82 11.98 -10.90
CA PRO A 50 -5.26 10.88 -10.06
C PRO A 50 -4.11 10.25 -9.27
N PHE A 51 -2.85 10.48 -9.63
CA PHE A 51 -1.67 9.93 -8.96
C PHE A 51 -1.08 10.88 -7.90
N SER A 52 -1.93 11.72 -7.28
CA SER A 52 -1.55 12.73 -6.28
C SER A 52 -0.83 12.21 -5.04
N LEU A 53 -0.87 10.89 -4.78
CA LEU A 53 -0.18 10.22 -3.67
C LEU A 53 1.10 9.49 -4.11
N GLY A 54 1.55 9.75 -5.33
CA GLY A 54 2.72 9.15 -5.93
C GLY A 54 2.57 7.64 -6.16
N VAL A 55 3.73 6.99 -6.25
CA VAL A 55 3.87 5.55 -6.46
C VAL A 55 4.83 4.99 -5.41
N ALA A 56 4.73 3.69 -5.13
CA ALA A 56 5.64 3.01 -4.22
C ALA A 56 5.93 1.59 -4.73
N SER A 57 7.06 1.03 -4.29
CA SER A 57 7.34 -0.39 -4.43
C SER A 57 7.72 -0.99 -3.07
N GLY A 58 7.61 -2.30 -2.91
CA GLY A 58 7.85 -2.93 -1.62
C GLY A 58 7.88 -4.44 -1.66
N ASP A 59 8.15 -5.03 -0.49
CA ASP A 59 8.30 -6.47 -0.29
C ASP A 59 9.13 -7.17 -1.39
N PRO A 60 10.36 -6.67 -1.67
CA PRO A 60 11.20 -7.23 -2.72
C PRO A 60 11.57 -8.69 -2.44
N LEU A 61 11.52 -9.50 -3.49
CA LEU A 61 12.01 -10.87 -3.58
C LEU A 61 13.01 -10.97 -4.72
N ALA A 62 13.70 -12.11 -4.80
CA ALA A 62 14.72 -12.36 -5.83
C ALA A 62 14.17 -12.23 -7.25
N ASP A 63 12.92 -12.62 -7.47
CA ASP A 63 12.30 -12.63 -8.80
C ASP A 63 11.18 -11.59 -8.95
N GLY A 64 11.01 -10.67 -8.01
CA GLY A 64 9.82 -9.84 -8.03
C GLY A 64 9.69 -8.79 -6.93
N VAL A 65 8.72 -7.90 -7.09
CA VAL A 65 8.41 -6.81 -6.16
C VAL A 65 6.91 -6.55 -6.14
N VAL A 66 6.41 -5.90 -5.10
CA VAL A 66 5.08 -5.26 -5.10
C VAL A 66 5.22 -3.86 -5.69
N LEU A 67 4.32 -3.50 -6.60
CA LEU A 67 4.12 -2.12 -7.06
C LEU A 67 2.79 -1.61 -6.51
N TRP A 68 2.80 -0.35 -6.09
CA TRP A 68 1.67 0.31 -5.45
C TRP A 68 1.42 1.71 -6.02
N THR A 69 0.15 2.08 -6.11
CA THR A 69 -0.33 3.45 -6.28
C THR A 69 -1.78 3.54 -5.76
N ARG A 70 -2.30 4.74 -5.51
CA ARG A 70 -3.74 4.96 -5.28
C ARG A 70 -4.26 6.06 -6.21
N LEU A 71 -5.43 5.83 -6.82
CA LEU A 71 -6.11 6.87 -7.59
C LEU A 71 -6.88 7.78 -6.62
N ALA A 72 -6.43 9.02 -6.45
CA ALA A 72 -7.01 9.95 -5.49
C ALA A 72 -6.85 11.43 -5.94
N PRO A 73 -7.59 11.91 -6.96
CA PRO A 73 -7.53 13.32 -7.36
C PRO A 73 -7.85 14.32 -6.24
N GLU A 74 -8.58 13.89 -5.19
CA GLU A 74 -8.83 14.67 -3.97
C GLU A 74 -8.42 13.85 -2.74
N PRO A 75 -7.12 13.77 -2.38
CA PRO A 75 -6.62 12.80 -1.41
C PRO A 75 -7.12 13.00 0.02
N LEU A 76 -7.61 14.20 0.35
CA LEU A 76 -8.19 14.53 1.65
C LEU A 76 -9.71 14.26 1.74
N SER A 77 -10.29 13.69 0.68
CA SER A 77 -11.66 13.17 0.65
C SER A 77 -11.64 11.67 0.98
N ALA A 78 -12.70 11.15 1.62
CA ALA A 78 -12.76 9.76 2.08
C ALA A 78 -12.48 8.74 0.95
N ASP A 79 -13.09 8.95 -0.20
CA ASP A 79 -12.94 8.12 -1.40
C ASP A 79 -11.88 8.64 -2.37
N GLY A 80 -11.04 9.60 -1.95
CA GLY A 80 -10.03 10.22 -2.81
C GLY A 80 -10.60 11.06 -3.96
N GLY A 81 -11.88 11.43 -3.93
CA GLY A 81 -12.57 12.07 -5.06
C GLY A 81 -12.99 11.10 -6.18
N MET A 82 -12.90 9.79 -5.94
CA MET A 82 -13.21 8.76 -6.93
C MET A 82 -14.69 8.36 -6.91
N PRO A 83 -15.26 7.98 -8.07
CA PRO A 83 -16.62 7.45 -8.12
C PRO A 83 -16.70 6.01 -7.59
N GLY A 84 -17.89 5.57 -7.18
CA GLY A 84 -18.21 4.17 -6.82
C GLY A 84 -18.20 3.19 -8.00
N ARG A 85 -17.13 3.20 -8.81
CA ARG A 85 -16.90 2.37 -9.99
C ARG A 85 -15.47 1.87 -9.98
N LYS A 86 -15.23 0.67 -10.52
CA LYS A 86 -13.86 0.18 -10.71
C LYS A 86 -13.21 0.88 -11.91
N VAL A 87 -11.92 1.19 -11.81
CA VAL A 87 -11.17 1.96 -12.80
C VAL A 87 -10.04 1.09 -13.35
N PRO A 88 -9.92 0.91 -14.68
CA PRO A 88 -8.85 0.13 -15.27
C PRO A 88 -7.51 0.85 -15.10
N VAL A 89 -6.50 0.14 -14.59
CA VAL A 89 -5.13 0.64 -14.43
C VAL A 89 -4.18 -0.31 -15.12
N ARG A 90 -3.29 0.24 -15.96
CA ARG A 90 -2.17 -0.47 -16.57
C ARG A 90 -0.92 -0.23 -15.74
N TYR A 91 -0.03 -1.20 -15.71
CA TYR A 91 1.32 -1.03 -15.18
C TYR A 91 2.35 -1.52 -16.19
N GLU A 92 3.54 -0.94 -16.15
CA GLU A 92 4.72 -1.32 -16.93
C GLU A 92 5.93 -1.38 -16.00
N VAL A 93 6.83 -2.33 -16.25
CA VAL A 93 8.16 -2.44 -15.62
C VAL A 93 9.20 -2.54 -16.72
N ALA A 94 10.24 -1.72 -16.64
CA ALA A 94 11.27 -1.57 -17.65
C ALA A 94 12.68 -1.60 -17.04
N ARG A 95 13.66 -1.92 -17.87
CA ARG A 95 15.09 -1.88 -17.51
C ARG A 95 15.71 -0.49 -17.64
N ASP A 96 15.00 0.44 -18.24
CA ASP A 96 15.41 1.83 -18.40
C ASP A 96 14.27 2.79 -18.08
N GLU A 97 14.61 3.95 -17.51
CA GLU A 97 13.67 4.99 -17.08
C GLU A 97 12.80 5.53 -18.22
N GLY A 98 13.30 5.48 -19.46
CA GLY A 98 12.56 5.88 -20.66
C GLY A 98 11.54 4.86 -21.17
N PHE A 99 11.40 3.70 -20.50
CA PHE A 99 10.51 2.59 -20.88
C PHE A 99 10.73 2.11 -22.33
N ARG A 100 11.99 2.04 -22.80
CA ARG A 100 12.32 1.50 -24.13
C ARG A 100 12.41 -0.04 -24.11
N ASP A 101 12.86 -0.62 -22.99
CA ASP A 101 12.90 -2.06 -22.75
C ASP A 101 11.92 -2.46 -21.63
N VAL A 102 10.64 -2.60 -21.98
CA VAL A 102 9.57 -3.05 -21.08
C VAL A 102 9.61 -4.57 -20.92
N VAL A 103 9.95 -5.04 -19.73
CA VAL A 103 10.11 -6.47 -19.40
C VAL A 103 8.86 -7.10 -18.79
N ARG A 104 7.99 -6.30 -18.15
CA ARG A 104 6.69 -6.73 -17.62
C ARG A 104 5.66 -5.64 -17.85
N LYS A 105 4.41 -6.04 -18.06
CA LYS A 105 3.25 -5.15 -18.12
C LYS A 105 1.97 -5.92 -17.87
N GLY A 106 0.95 -5.22 -17.40
CA GLY A 106 -0.35 -5.83 -17.17
C GLY A 106 -1.46 -4.82 -17.01
N ASN A 107 -2.66 -5.34 -16.78
CA ASN A 107 -3.86 -4.58 -16.49
C ASN A 107 -4.44 -5.09 -15.17
N THR A 108 -4.97 -4.17 -14.37
CA THR A 108 -5.72 -4.46 -13.15
C THR A 108 -6.86 -3.45 -13.01
N PHE A 109 -7.67 -3.59 -11.97
CA PHE A 109 -8.69 -2.60 -11.62
C PHE A 109 -8.42 -2.06 -10.22
N ALA A 110 -8.40 -0.73 -10.12
CA ALA A 110 -8.56 -0.03 -8.85
C ALA A 110 -10.05 -0.04 -8.49
N THR A 111 -10.42 -0.47 -7.28
CA THR A 111 -11.83 -0.64 -6.89
C THR A 111 -12.22 0.25 -5.70
N PRO A 112 -13.49 0.70 -5.62
CA PRO A 112 -13.93 1.56 -4.51
C PRO A 112 -13.77 0.91 -3.13
N GLU A 113 -13.92 -0.42 -3.06
CA GLU A 113 -13.84 -1.17 -1.82
C GLU A 113 -12.45 -1.09 -1.17
N LEU A 114 -11.41 -0.81 -1.95
CA LEU A 114 -10.03 -0.60 -1.49
C LEU A 114 -9.54 0.83 -1.77
N ALA A 115 -10.44 1.82 -1.71
CA ALA A 115 -10.11 3.24 -1.91
C ALA A 115 -9.41 3.56 -3.25
N HIS A 116 -9.65 2.73 -4.27
CA HIS A 116 -8.96 2.74 -5.56
C HIS A 116 -7.44 2.63 -5.45
N SER A 117 -6.94 1.95 -4.41
CA SER A 117 -5.56 1.48 -4.36
C SER A 117 -5.32 0.38 -5.39
N VAL A 118 -4.08 0.29 -5.83
CA VAL A 118 -3.59 -0.72 -6.77
C VAL A 118 -2.39 -1.39 -6.13
N HIS A 119 -2.45 -2.72 -6.05
CA HIS A 119 -1.35 -3.58 -5.62
C HIS A 119 -1.07 -4.58 -6.74
N VAL A 120 0.17 -4.61 -7.22
CA VAL A 120 0.61 -5.52 -8.28
C VAL A 120 1.83 -6.29 -7.78
N GLU A 121 1.71 -7.60 -7.61
CA GLU A 121 2.86 -8.47 -7.40
C GLU A 121 3.46 -8.84 -8.76
N VAL A 122 4.63 -8.29 -9.07
CA VAL A 122 5.37 -8.56 -10.31
C VAL A 122 6.37 -9.68 -10.04
N GLU A 123 6.44 -10.65 -10.95
CA GLU A 123 7.30 -11.84 -10.84
C GLU A 123 8.12 -12.09 -12.12
N GLY A 124 9.12 -12.97 -12.02
CA GLY A 124 10.06 -13.37 -13.08
C GLY A 124 11.02 -12.26 -13.52
N LEU A 125 11.31 -11.33 -12.63
CA LEU A 125 12.40 -10.37 -12.78
C LEU A 125 13.75 -11.04 -12.46
N ASP A 126 14.84 -10.43 -12.91
CA ASP A 126 16.18 -10.88 -12.56
C ASP A 126 16.49 -10.44 -11.12
N PRO A 127 17.23 -11.24 -10.33
CA PRO A 127 17.62 -10.87 -8.96
C PRO A 127 18.67 -9.76 -8.91
N ALA A 128 18.73 -9.07 -7.77
CA ALA A 128 19.64 -7.96 -7.48
C ALA A 128 19.70 -6.92 -8.62
N ARG A 129 18.54 -6.57 -9.18
CA ARG A 129 18.46 -5.75 -10.39
C ARG A 129 17.49 -4.59 -10.23
N GLU A 130 17.98 -3.42 -10.64
CA GLU A 130 17.18 -2.20 -10.70
C GLU A 130 16.19 -2.26 -11.86
N TYR A 131 14.97 -1.80 -11.59
CA TYR A 131 13.91 -1.63 -12.56
C TYR A 131 13.18 -0.30 -12.36
N PHE A 132 12.58 0.19 -13.43
CA PHE A 132 11.70 1.35 -13.44
C PHE A 132 10.26 0.89 -13.66
N TYR A 133 9.29 1.55 -13.04
CA TYR A 133 7.88 1.20 -13.18
C TYR A 133 6.99 2.43 -13.21
N ARG A 134 5.82 2.29 -13.86
CA ARG A 134 4.79 3.34 -13.90
C ARG A 134 3.41 2.75 -14.05
N PHE A 135 2.40 3.53 -13.70
CA PHE A 135 0.99 3.22 -13.87
C PHE A 135 0.33 4.15 -14.89
N LYS A 136 -0.73 3.67 -15.55
CA LYS A 136 -1.52 4.45 -16.51
C LYS A 136 -3.00 4.19 -16.33
N THR A 137 -3.82 5.24 -16.32
CA THR A 137 -5.29 5.12 -16.28
C THR A 137 -5.92 6.14 -17.24
N GLY A 138 -6.68 5.66 -18.22
CA GLY A 138 -7.14 6.53 -19.31
C GLY A 138 -5.96 7.23 -20.00
N PRO A 139 -5.97 8.58 -20.11
CA PRO A 139 -4.86 9.37 -20.64
C PRO A 139 -3.76 9.70 -19.61
N GLU A 140 -4.00 9.45 -18.32
CA GLU A 140 -3.09 9.83 -17.23
C GLU A 140 -1.97 8.80 -17.04
N GLU A 141 -0.80 9.28 -16.66
CA GLU A 141 0.41 8.50 -16.36
C GLU A 141 0.96 8.94 -15.00
N SER A 142 1.35 7.99 -14.17
CA SER A 142 1.94 8.26 -12.86
C SER A 142 3.37 8.81 -12.99
N PRO A 143 3.94 9.38 -11.92
CA PRO A 143 5.39 9.47 -11.78
C PRO A 143 6.07 8.12 -12.04
N VAL A 144 7.31 8.16 -12.53
CA VAL A 144 8.14 6.97 -12.68
C VAL A 144 8.72 6.61 -11.32
N GLY A 145 8.50 5.37 -10.90
CA GLY A 145 9.18 4.81 -9.74
C GLY A 145 10.36 3.94 -10.16
N ARG A 146 11.27 3.73 -9.23
CA ARG A 146 12.41 2.82 -9.29
C ARG A 146 12.30 1.80 -8.16
N THR A 147 12.72 0.59 -8.44
CA THR A 147 12.70 -0.52 -7.48
C THR A 147 13.93 -1.40 -7.68
N LEU A 148 14.22 -2.25 -6.70
CA LEU A 148 15.33 -3.20 -6.71
C LEU A 148 14.81 -4.56 -6.25
N THR A 149 15.01 -5.61 -7.04
CA THR A 149 14.76 -6.99 -6.61
C THR A 149 15.80 -7.43 -5.59
N ALA A 150 15.42 -8.31 -4.66
CA ALA A 150 16.37 -8.86 -3.70
C ALA A 150 17.44 -9.72 -4.41
N PRO A 151 18.59 -9.99 -3.77
CA PRO A 151 19.51 -11.02 -4.23
C PRO A 151 18.86 -12.40 -4.30
N ALA A 152 19.47 -13.31 -5.06
CA ALA A 152 19.11 -14.72 -5.00
C ALA A 152 19.41 -15.28 -3.60
N ALA A 153 18.65 -16.27 -3.15
CA ALA A 153 18.77 -16.80 -1.79
C ALA A 153 20.13 -17.47 -1.48
N ASP A 154 20.88 -17.85 -2.51
CA ASP A 154 22.21 -18.44 -2.46
C ASP A 154 23.32 -17.46 -2.90
N ALA A 155 22.99 -16.17 -3.04
CA ALA A 155 23.97 -15.14 -3.39
C ALA A 155 25.01 -14.97 -2.29
N ASP A 156 26.28 -14.85 -2.69
CA ASP A 156 27.38 -14.46 -1.80
C ASP A 156 27.43 -12.93 -1.72
N LEU A 157 26.59 -12.35 -0.84
CA LEU A 157 26.42 -10.91 -0.73
C LEU A 157 27.59 -10.29 0.07
N ALA A 158 28.39 -9.47 -0.59
CA ALA A 158 29.52 -8.78 0.04
C ALA A 158 29.10 -7.58 0.91
N GLU A 159 28.03 -6.88 0.54
CA GLU A 159 27.56 -5.65 1.20
C GLU A 159 26.04 -5.48 1.03
N LEU A 160 25.38 -4.94 2.05
CA LEU A 160 23.99 -4.50 2.02
C LEU A 160 23.87 -3.11 2.65
N THR A 161 23.42 -2.12 1.87
CA THR A 161 23.14 -0.77 2.37
C THR A 161 21.63 -0.52 2.34
N PHE A 162 21.07 -0.19 3.50
CA PHE A 162 19.65 0.10 3.66
C PHE A 162 19.46 1.20 4.72
N ALA A 163 18.32 1.87 4.69
CA ALA A 163 17.91 2.80 5.75
C ALA A 163 16.73 2.23 6.53
N PHE A 164 16.57 2.68 7.78
CA PHE A 164 15.32 2.49 8.51
C PHE A 164 14.81 3.81 9.08
N VAL A 165 13.49 3.92 9.21
CA VAL A 165 12.78 5.12 9.67
C VAL A 165 11.56 4.72 10.51
N SER A 166 11.11 5.64 11.35
CA SER A 166 9.86 5.54 12.11
C SER A 166 9.41 6.94 12.54
N CYS A 167 8.23 7.04 13.14
CA CYS A 167 7.79 8.22 13.89
C CYS A 167 7.79 9.52 13.07
N GLN A 168 7.04 9.53 11.97
CA GLN A 168 6.97 10.66 11.05
C GLN A 168 5.78 11.58 11.36
N ASN A 169 5.65 12.07 12.60
CA ASN A 169 4.53 12.92 13.02
C ASN A 169 4.41 14.18 12.14
N TYR A 170 3.39 14.21 11.26
CA TYR A 170 3.23 15.26 10.24
C TYR A 170 3.12 16.68 10.81
N PRO A 171 2.31 16.92 11.87
CA PRO A 171 2.31 18.20 12.58
C PRO A 171 3.67 18.62 13.17
N ALA A 172 4.53 17.67 13.58
CA ALA A 172 5.75 17.97 14.33
C ALA A 172 6.89 18.55 13.48
N GLY A 173 6.94 18.25 12.18
CA GLY A 173 8.06 18.63 11.33
C GLY A 173 7.81 18.43 9.84
N TYR A 174 8.67 19.03 9.01
CA TYR A 174 8.74 18.72 7.59
C TYR A 174 9.50 17.40 7.36
N PHE A 175 9.15 16.70 6.30
CA PHE A 175 9.71 15.38 5.96
C PHE A 175 11.04 15.48 5.21
N THR A 176 11.85 16.50 5.53
CA THR A 176 13.16 16.76 4.89
C THR A 176 14.13 15.58 5.01
N ALA A 177 13.99 14.72 6.02
CA ALA A 177 14.75 13.48 6.12
C ALA A 177 14.49 12.53 4.92
N TYR A 178 13.24 12.47 4.42
CA TYR A 178 12.91 11.66 3.25
C TYR A 178 13.50 12.21 1.96
N ARG A 179 13.65 13.53 1.83
CA ARG A 179 14.39 14.13 0.72
C ARG A 179 15.82 13.58 0.65
N HIS A 180 16.50 13.51 1.79
CA HIS A 180 17.85 12.96 1.86
C HIS A 180 17.87 11.46 1.59
N ILE A 181 16.90 10.70 2.12
CA ILE A 181 16.77 9.26 1.78
C ILE A 181 16.59 9.03 0.28
N ALA A 182 15.85 9.89 -0.42
CA ALA A 182 15.67 9.81 -1.87
C ALA A 182 16.97 10.05 -2.66
N GLU A 183 17.95 10.73 -2.07
CA GLU A 183 19.28 11.00 -2.67
C GLU A 183 20.29 9.87 -2.42
N GLU A 184 20.02 8.98 -1.45
CA GLU A 184 20.89 7.84 -1.12
C GLU A 184 20.80 6.69 -2.15
N ASP A 185 21.84 5.85 -2.20
CA ASP A 185 21.84 4.60 -2.94
C ASP A 185 21.59 3.42 -1.99
N LEU A 186 20.31 3.05 -1.85
CA LEU A 186 19.84 2.05 -0.89
C LEU A 186 19.24 0.86 -1.62
N ALA A 187 19.48 -0.34 -1.06
CA ALA A 187 18.83 -1.55 -1.51
C ALA A 187 17.33 -1.58 -1.15
N LEU A 188 16.99 -1.01 0.00
CA LEU A 188 15.61 -0.86 0.51
C LEU A 188 15.55 0.17 1.66
N VAL A 189 14.32 0.56 2.01
CA VAL A 189 14.01 1.33 3.23
C VAL A 189 13.08 0.51 4.13
N VAL A 190 13.37 0.43 5.42
CA VAL A 190 12.51 -0.22 6.41
C VAL A 190 11.73 0.83 7.20
N HIS A 191 10.40 0.81 7.16
CA HIS A 191 9.59 1.64 8.05
C HIS A 191 9.14 0.81 9.26
N LEU A 192 9.51 1.24 10.46
CA LEU A 192 9.38 0.45 11.69
C LEU A 192 8.11 0.74 12.52
N GLY A 193 7.34 1.75 12.14
CA GLY A 193 6.07 2.08 12.81
C GLY A 193 5.86 3.59 12.88
N ASP A 194 4.67 3.99 13.31
CA ASP A 194 4.24 5.40 13.38
C ASP A 194 4.34 6.11 12.02
N TYR A 195 3.92 5.42 10.96
CA TYR A 195 3.79 5.99 9.62
C TYR A 195 2.74 7.10 9.62
N ILE A 196 1.67 6.92 10.38
CA ILE A 196 0.71 7.97 10.70
C ILE A 196 0.60 8.11 12.22
N TYR A 197 0.09 9.26 12.64
CA TYR A 197 -0.46 9.45 13.97
C TYR A 197 -1.97 9.60 13.84
N GLU A 198 -2.73 9.12 14.81
CA GLU A 198 -4.18 9.07 14.89
C GLU A 198 -4.80 10.31 15.54
N GLY A 199 -4.08 10.93 16.49
CA GLY A 199 -4.55 12.05 17.31
C GLY A 199 -4.84 13.35 16.56
N ASP A 200 -5.26 14.36 17.32
CA ASP A 200 -5.68 15.69 16.85
C ASP A 200 -4.62 16.80 17.08
N GLY A 201 -3.47 16.42 17.63
CA GLY A 201 -2.39 17.32 18.04
C GLY A 201 -1.96 18.29 16.94
N GLN A 202 -2.17 19.59 17.18
CA GLN A 202 -1.69 20.64 16.29
C GLN A 202 -0.20 20.87 16.51
N GLY A 203 0.54 20.97 15.40
CA GLY A 203 1.96 21.29 15.41
C GLY A 203 2.21 22.77 15.65
N THR A 204 3.43 23.12 16.05
CA THR A 204 3.83 24.52 16.25
C THR A 204 4.25 25.23 14.96
N ILE A 205 4.36 24.50 13.83
CA ILE A 205 4.84 25.00 12.54
C ILE A 205 3.71 25.31 11.54
N GLY A 206 2.45 25.38 12.01
CA GLY A 206 1.29 25.65 11.15
C GLY A 206 0.83 24.45 10.31
N ARG A 207 1.28 23.23 10.64
CA ARG A 207 0.78 21.96 10.11
C ARG A 207 -0.06 21.28 11.17
N GLY A 208 -1.27 20.85 10.78
CA GLY A 208 -2.20 20.14 11.66
C GLY A 208 -2.71 18.86 10.99
N PRO A 209 -3.20 17.88 11.76
CA PRO A 209 -3.78 16.66 11.21
C PRO A 209 -5.03 16.96 10.39
N VAL A 210 -5.26 16.14 9.36
CA VAL A 210 -6.50 16.09 8.58
C VAL A 210 -7.09 14.69 8.70
N PRO A 211 -8.35 14.53 9.18
CA PRO A 211 -9.17 15.59 9.80
C PRO A 211 -8.52 16.16 11.07
N ALA A 212 -8.90 17.38 11.46
CA ALA A 212 -8.42 18.05 12.67
C ALA A 212 -9.12 17.52 13.94
N ALA A 213 -9.08 16.20 14.08
CA ALA A 213 -9.66 15.41 15.17
C ALA A 213 -8.96 14.07 15.21
N GLU A 214 -9.14 13.33 16.30
CA GLU A 214 -8.73 11.93 16.37
C GLU A 214 -9.54 11.09 15.37
N ILE A 215 -8.88 10.13 14.72
CA ILE A 215 -9.46 9.30 13.66
C ILE A 215 -10.01 7.98 14.20
N PHE A 216 -11.23 7.62 13.80
CA PHE A 216 -11.89 6.39 14.25
C PHE A 216 -12.42 5.53 13.12
N SER A 217 -12.94 6.14 12.05
CA SER A 217 -13.55 5.42 10.93
C SER A 217 -12.59 5.19 9.79
N LEU A 218 -12.88 4.20 8.93
CA LEU A 218 -12.13 3.94 7.70
C LEU A 218 -11.95 5.20 6.83
N SER A 219 -12.97 6.07 6.75
CA SER A 219 -12.88 7.35 6.06
C SER A 219 -11.82 8.26 6.67
N ASP A 220 -11.74 8.32 8.00
CA ASP A 220 -10.79 9.19 8.70
C ASP A 220 -9.37 8.69 8.50
N TYR A 221 -9.13 7.38 8.63
CA TYR A 221 -7.83 6.79 8.33
C TYR A 221 -7.40 7.02 6.88
N ARG A 222 -8.30 6.82 5.90
CA ARG A 222 -7.99 7.09 4.48
C ARG A 222 -7.60 8.54 4.22
N LYS A 223 -8.23 9.51 4.90
CA LYS A 223 -7.86 10.94 4.82
C LYS A 223 -6.52 11.21 5.49
N ARG A 224 -6.26 10.60 6.67
CA ARG A 224 -4.98 10.73 7.37
C ARG A 224 -3.82 10.19 6.53
N TYR A 225 -4.00 9.03 5.92
CA TYR A 225 -3.02 8.51 4.95
C TYR A 225 -2.88 9.40 3.71
N GLY A 226 -3.99 9.93 3.19
CA GLY A 226 -3.96 10.89 2.09
C GLY A 226 -3.16 12.15 2.42
N GLN A 227 -3.24 12.64 3.66
CA GLN A 227 -2.41 13.74 4.14
C GLN A 227 -0.93 13.37 4.17
N TYR A 228 -0.58 12.26 4.83
CA TYR A 228 0.82 11.88 5.01
C TYR A 228 1.48 11.52 3.68
N LYS A 229 0.83 10.70 2.85
CA LYS A 229 1.33 10.31 1.52
C LYS A 229 1.25 11.43 0.49
N GLY A 230 0.59 12.55 0.80
CA GLY A 230 0.59 13.75 -0.03
C GLY A 230 1.87 14.59 0.12
N ASP A 231 2.76 14.27 1.06
CA ASP A 231 4.03 14.98 1.24
C ASP A 231 5.04 14.61 0.13
N GLU A 232 5.61 15.61 -0.55
CA GLU A 232 6.46 15.44 -1.72
C GLU A 232 7.79 14.72 -1.40
N ASP A 233 8.38 14.98 -0.23
CA ASP A 233 9.65 14.35 0.17
C ASP A 233 9.41 12.85 0.43
N LEU A 234 8.27 12.51 1.05
CA LEU A 234 7.88 11.12 1.27
C LEU A 234 7.57 10.40 -0.06
N GLN A 235 6.88 11.07 -0.98
CA GLN A 235 6.64 10.51 -2.32
C GLN A 235 7.95 10.25 -3.07
N ALA A 236 8.91 11.17 -3.00
CA ALA A 236 10.22 11.00 -3.62
C ALA A 236 10.95 9.77 -3.08
N ALA A 237 10.94 9.55 -1.76
CA ALA A 237 11.54 8.38 -1.15
C ALA A 237 10.86 7.07 -1.61
N HIS A 238 9.52 7.01 -1.59
CA HIS A 238 8.75 5.84 -2.05
C HIS A 238 8.94 5.54 -3.54
N ALA A 239 9.05 6.57 -4.37
CA ALA A 239 9.31 6.42 -5.79
C ALA A 239 10.75 5.97 -6.05
N ARG A 240 11.71 6.27 -5.17
CA ARG A 240 13.12 5.92 -5.36
C ARG A 240 13.46 4.51 -4.87
N HIS A 241 12.88 4.01 -3.78
CA HIS A 241 13.35 2.78 -3.12
C HIS A 241 12.21 1.79 -2.86
N PRO A 242 12.47 0.47 -2.83
CA PRO A 242 11.50 -0.48 -2.30
C PRO A 242 11.40 -0.33 -0.77
N PHE A 243 10.17 -0.24 -0.26
CA PHE A 243 9.87 -0.15 1.17
C PHE A 243 9.47 -1.49 1.76
N VAL A 244 10.01 -1.80 2.94
CA VAL A 244 9.60 -2.92 3.78
C VAL A 244 8.98 -2.34 5.04
N VAL A 245 7.65 -2.39 5.13
CA VAL A 245 6.93 -1.71 6.20
C VAL A 245 6.41 -2.67 7.27
N THR A 246 6.47 -2.22 8.52
CA THR A 246 5.67 -2.71 9.64
C THR A 246 5.05 -1.51 10.36
N TRP A 247 3.96 -1.72 11.10
CA TRP A 247 3.35 -0.72 11.96
C TRP A 247 3.88 -0.81 13.38
N ASP A 248 3.54 0.20 14.18
CA ASP A 248 3.53 0.17 15.64
C ASP A 248 2.09 0.47 16.13
N ASP A 249 1.92 1.35 17.11
CA ASP A 249 0.67 1.63 17.80
C ASP A 249 -0.14 2.74 17.10
N HIS A 250 0.50 3.84 16.72
CA HIS A 250 -0.14 5.03 16.16
C HIS A 250 -0.78 4.85 14.78
N GLU A 251 -0.52 3.73 14.10
CA GLU A 251 -1.35 3.30 12.97
C GLU A 251 -2.81 3.01 13.34
N VAL A 252 -3.11 2.83 14.63
CA VAL A 252 -4.45 2.59 15.18
C VAL A 252 -4.75 3.57 16.33
N GLU A 253 -4.02 3.45 17.42
CA GLU A 253 -4.21 4.18 18.67
C GLU A 253 -2.97 3.99 19.53
N ASN A 254 -2.45 5.08 20.09
CA ASN A 254 -1.31 5.09 20.99
C ASN A 254 -1.40 3.97 22.04
N ASN A 255 -0.29 3.26 22.25
CA ASN A 255 -0.11 2.16 23.20
C ASN A 255 -1.07 0.96 23.09
N TYR A 256 -1.83 0.77 22.00
CA TYR A 256 -2.74 -0.39 21.92
C TYR A 256 -1.99 -1.73 22.05
N ALA A 257 -2.59 -2.70 22.75
CA ALA A 257 -1.97 -4.00 23.02
C ALA A 257 -2.93 -5.15 22.71
N GLY A 258 -2.76 -5.76 21.54
CA GLY A 258 -3.66 -6.82 21.08
C GLY A 258 -5.08 -6.27 20.90
N GLU A 259 -6.03 -6.69 21.73
CA GLU A 259 -7.42 -6.22 21.72
C GLU A 259 -7.69 -5.09 22.73
N VAL A 260 -6.66 -4.62 23.43
CA VAL A 260 -6.76 -3.63 24.51
C VAL A 260 -6.42 -2.24 23.98
N PRO A 261 -7.36 -1.28 24.00
CA PRO A 261 -7.10 0.13 23.70
C PRO A 261 -6.29 0.84 24.78
N GLN A 262 -5.86 2.07 24.53
CA GLN A 262 -5.14 2.90 25.51
C GLN A 262 -5.94 3.12 26.79
N ASP A 263 -7.17 3.62 26.61
CA ASP A 263 -8.08 4.02 27.68
C ASP A 263 -9.21 2.98 27.82
N GLU A 264 -9.98 3.05 28.91
CA GLU A 264 -11.12 2.14 29.09
C GLU A 264 -12.19 2.38 28.01
N GLU A 265 -12.22 1.50 27.01
CA GLU A 265 -13.21 1.46 25.93
C GLU A 265 -13.78 0.04 25.75
N ASP A 266 -15.01 -0.04 25.23
CA ASP A 266 -15.61 -1.28 24.73
C ASP A 266 -14.70 -1.96 23.68
N THR A 267 -14.20 -3.15 23.99
CA THR A 267 -13.33 -3.94 23.11
C THR A 267 -13.91 -4.10 21.70
N GLN A 268 -15.22 -4.27 21.55
CA GLN A 268 -15.83 -4.43 20.22
C GLN A 268 -15.78 -3.13 19.40
N ARG A 269 -15.85 -1.97 20.05
CA ARG A 269 -15.61 -0.67 19.40
C ARG A 269 -14.16 -0.51 18.99
N PHE A 270 -13.21 -0.83 19.86
CA PHE A 270 -11.79 -0.80 19.51
C PHE A 270 -11.47 -1.74 18.35
N LEU A 271 -11.97 -2.98 18.35
CA LEU A 271 -11.76 -3.93 17.26
C LEU A 271 -12.35 -3.44 15.92
N ARG A 272 -13.44 -2.67 15.93
CA ARG A 272 -13.93 -2.00 14.71
C ARG A 272 -12.96 -0.92 14.23
N ARG A 273 -12.43 -0.08 15.12
CA ARG A 273 -11.37 0.90 14.82
C ARG A 273 -10.13 0.22 14.23
N ARG A 274 -9.66 -0.87 14.85
CA ARG A 274 -8.51 -1.67 14.39
C ARG A 274 -8.73 -2.25 13.00
N ALA A 275 -9.93 -2.75 12.71
CA ALA A 275 -10.28 -3.26 11.38
C ALA A 275 -10.21 -2.16 10.31
N ASP A 276 -10.77 -0.99 10.61
CA ASP A 276 -10.74 0.19 9.72
C ASP A 276 -9.30 0.68 9.49
N ALA A 277 -8.50 0.76 10.57
CA ALA A 277 -7.10 1.15 10.54
C ALA A 277 -6.24 0.20 9.70
N TYR A 278 -6.36 -1.12 9.92
CA TYR A 278 -5.61 -2.13 9.18
C TYR A 278 -5.99 -2.18 7.70
N GLN A 279 -7.27 -1.99 7.38
CA GLN A 279 -7.70 -1.84 5.99
C GLN A 279 -7.06 -0.60 5.35
N ALA A 280 -7.09 0.56 6.00
CA ALA A 280 -6.44 1.75 5.48
C ALA A 280 -4.92 1.58 5.35
N TYR A 281 -4.26 0.93 6.29
CA TYR A 281 -2.83 0.61 6.22
C TYR A 281 -2.53 -0.23 4.96
N TYR A 282 -3.25 -1.33 4.74
CA TYR A 282 -3.09 -2.15 3.54
C TYR A 282 -3.32 -1.34 2.25
N GLU A 283 -4.35 -0.50 2.21
CA GLU A 283 -4.67 0.35 1.06
C GLU A 283 -3.55 1.33 0.68
N HIS A 284 -2.70 1.73 1.64
CA HIS A 284 -1.70 2.80 1.48
C HIS A 284 -0.24 2.35 1.51
N GLN A 285 0.00 1.06 1.69
CA GLN A 285 1.34 0.49 1.78
C GLN A 285 1.60 -0.54 0.67
N PRO A 286 2.86 -0.66 0.18
CA PRO A 286 3.23 -1.58 -0.90
C PRO A 286 3.39 -3.03 -0.39
N LEU A 287 2.28 -3.61 0.07
CA LEU A 287 2.24 -4.95 0.67
C LEU A 287 1.71 -6.01 -0.29
N ARG A 288 2.14 -7.25 -0.09
CA ARG A 288 1.60 -8.42 -0.80
C ARG A 288 0.16 -8.71 -0.41
N LEU A 289 -0.58 -9.40 -1.29
CA LEU A 289 -1.96 -9.81 -1.07
C LEU A 289 -2.13 -10.70 0.17
N SER A 290 -1.08 -11.44 0.55
CA SER A 290 -1.06 -12.26 1.78
C SER A 290 -1.21 -11.44 3.06
N ALA A 291 -0.92 -10.13 3.01
CA ALA A 291 -1.11 -9.19 4.11
C ALA A 291 -2.49 -8.50 4.08
N LYS A 292 -3.39 -8.84 3.15
CA LYS A 292 -4.73 -8.26 3.12
C LYS A 292 -5.49 -8.59 4.42
N PRO A 293 -6.04 -7.58 5.12
CA PRO A 293 -6.74 -7.79 6.39
C PRO A 293 -8.05 -8.57 6.21
N GLN A 294 -8.45 -9.24 7.29
CA GLN A 294 -9.77 -9.84 7.48
C GLN A 294 -10.39 -9.28 8.75
N GLY A 295 -11.17 -8.20 8.62
CA GLY A 295 -11.67 -7.46 9.78
C GLY A 295 -10.49 -6.94 10.61
N PRO A 296 -10.45 -7.18 11.93
CA PRO A 296 -9.41 -6.67 12.81
C PRO A 296 -8.11 -7.49 12.75
N ASP A 297 -8.01 -8.52 11.92
CA ASP A 297 -6.85 -9.42 11.86
C ASP A 297 -6.06 -9.24 10.55
N MET A 298 -4.74 -9.09 10.66
CA MET A 298 -3.87 -8.92 9.51
C MET A 298 -2.47 -9.50 9.77
N ARG A 299 -2.00 -10.35 8.86
CA ARG A 299 -0.67 -10.95 8.94
C ARG A 299 0.36 -10.02 8.31
N LEU A 300 1.02 -9.22 9.13
CA LEU A 300 2.07 -8.29 8.68
C LEU A 300 3.49 -8.83 8.84
N TYR A 301 3.74 -9.60 9.90
CA TYR A 301 5.06 -10.18 10.15
C TYR A 301 5.46 -11.12 9.00
N ARG A 302 6.70 -10.98 8.54
CA ARG A 302 7.28 -11.74 7.43
C ARG A 302 8.81 -11.74 7.51
N ARG A 303 9.45 -12.57 6.68
CA ARG A 303 10.90 -12.67 6.56
C ARG A 303 11.30 -12.39 5.13
N LEU A 304 12.29 -11.53 4.96
CA LEU A 304 13.01 -11.32 3.70
C LEU A 304 14.44 -11.85 3.89
N THR A 305 15.04 -12.36 2.82
CA THR A 305 16.42 -12.90 2.82
C THR A 305 17.22 -12.09 1.81
N TYR A 306 18.38 -11.62 2.23
CA TYR A 306 19.37 -10.87 1.44
C TYR A 306 20.72 -11.55 1.61
#